data_AF-A0A7Y2X747-F1
#
_entry.id   AF-A0A7Y2X747-F1
#
_cell.length_a   1.000
_cell.length_b   1.000
_cell.length_c   1.000
_cell.angle_alpha   90.00
_cell.angle_beta   90.00
_cell.angle_gamma   90.00
#
_symmetry.space_group_name_H-M   'P 1'
#
loop_
_entity.id
_entity.type
_entity.pdbx_description
1 polymer ?
#
loop_
_entity_poly.entity_id
_entity_poly.type
_entity_poly.pdbx_seq_one_letter_code
_entity_poly.pdbx_strand_id
1 'polypeptide(L)'
;MQWKIISLCCLFAACVQWYEILDRSLHLNRMIKKFGVSGASISAGYIMIVIFFGATAIFTHLAYDAVRRLKGQSSLYRTLAFTSIVLLVSGALMWLGLLLSPLVYVEYR
;
A
#
# COMPACT_ATOMS: atom_id res chain seq x y z
N MET A 1 -3.64 -23.58 11.89
CA MET A 1 -3.37 -22.43 12.78
C MET A 1 -2.56 -21.33 12.10
N GLN A 2 -1.48 -21.67 11.38
CA GLN A 2 -0.60 -20.71 10.67
C GLN A 2 -1.32 -19.75 9.71
N TRP A 3 -2.27 -20.22 8.91
CA TRP A 3 -3.00 -19.35 7.95
C TRP A 3 -3.88 -18.28 8.60
N LYS A 4 -4.35 -18.51 9.84
CA LYS A 4 -5.09 -17.49 10.61
C LYS A 4 -4.16 -16.34 11.00
N ILE A 5 -2.93 -16.64 11.40
CA ILE A 5 -1.90 -15.65 11.71
C ILE A 5 -1.55 -14.86 10.45
N ILE A 6 -1.36 -15.54 9.31
CA ILE A 6 -1.08 -14.87 8.02
C ILE A 6 -2.20 -13.90 7.65
N SER A 7 -3.47 -14.28 7.84
CA SER A 7 -4.60 -13.38 7.54
C SER A 7 -4.58 -12.09 8.39
N LEU A 8 -4.21 -12.20 9.67
CA LEU A 8 -4.04 -11.04 10.56
C LEU A 8 -2.85 -10.19 10.15
N CYS A 9 -1.71 -10.81 9.82
CA CYS A 9 -0.53 -10.09 9.34
C CYS A 9 -0.81 -9.33 8.04
N CYS A 10 -1.57 -9.92 7.11
CA CYS A 10 -1.96 -9.24 5.86
C CYS A 10 -2.88 -8.05 6.13
N LEU A 11 -3.80 -8.16 7.10
CA LEU A 11 -4.65 -7.03 7.49
C LEU A 11 -3.83 -5.91 8.13
N PHE A 12 -2.90 -6.27 9.02
CA PHE A 12 -1.98 -5.30 9.62
C PHE A 12 -1.13 -4.60 8.56
N ALA A 13 -0.57 -5.34 7.60
CA ALA A 13 0.19 -4.77 6.48
C ALA A 13 -0.67 -3.81 5.66
N ALA A 14 -1.94 -4.15 5.41
CA ALA A 14 -2.88 -3.27 4.73
C ALA A 14 -3.11 -1.96 5.50
N CYS A 15 -3.29 -2.02 6.82
CA CYS A 15 -3.43 -0.82 7.66
C CYS A 15 -2.17 0.05 7.63
N VAL A 16 -0.98 -0.54 7.74
CA VAL A 16 0.30 0.18 7.65
C VAL A 16 0.46 0.85 6.29
N GLN A 17 0.12 0.14 5.21
CA GLN A 17 0.15 0.71 3.86
C GLN A 17 -0.71 1.96 3.74
N TRP A 18 -1.94 1.91 4.26
CA TRP A 18 -2.85 3.06 4.21
C TRP A 18 -2.39 4.22 5.08
N TYR A 19 -1.77 3.95 6.22
CA TYR A 19 -1.13 4.97 7.05
C TYR A 19 0.00 5.69 6.30
N GLU A 20 0.89 4.93 5.64
CA GLU A 20 1.99 5.48 4.83
C GLU A 20 1.50 6.32 3.64
N ILE A 21 0.47 5.86 2.95
CA ILE A 21 -0.15 6.61 1.84
C ILE A 21 -0.71 7.95 2.36
N LEU A 22 -1.40 7.93 3.50
CA LEU A 22 -1.97 9.13 4.09
C LEU A 22 -0.89 10.12 4.54
N ASP A 23 0.15 9.66 5.22
CA ASP A 23 1.25 10.50 5.70
C ASP A 23 1.96 11.20 4.53
N ARG A 24 2.29 10.44 3.47
CA ARG A 24 2.89 11.00 2.25
C ARG A 24 1.98 11.98 1.53
N SER A 25 0.69 11.70 1.45
CA SER A 25 -0.29 12.60 0.83
C SER A 25 -0.40 13.92 1.60
N LEU A 26 -0.38 13.86 2.94
CA LEU A 26 -0.38 15.05 3.79
C LEU A 26 0.93 15.83 3.68
N HIS A 27 2.07 15.14 3.67
CA HIS A 27 3.38 15.77 3.50
C HIS A 27 3.47 16.51 2.16
N LEU A 28 3.06 15.87 1.07
CA LEU A 28 3.02 16.46 -0.27
C LEU A 28 2.12 17.71 -0.31
N ASN A 29 0.92 17.64 0.29
CA ASN A 29 0.02 18.79 0.35
C ASN A 29 0.62 19.98 1.16
N ARG A 30 1.31 19.69 2.28
CA ARG A 30 2.02 20.72 3.05
C ARG A 30 3.15 21.36 2.24
N MET A 31 3.92 20.57 1.49
CA MET A 31 5.00 21.06 0.64
C MET A 31 4.47 21.98 -0.47
N ILE A 32 3.39 21.56 -1.16
CA ILE A 32 2.73 22.37 -2.19
C ILE A 32 2.23 23.70 -1.60
N LYS A 33 1.54 23.66 -0.45
CA LYS A 33 1.03 24.88 0.19
C LYS A 33 2.12 25.83 0.68
N LYS A 34 3.21 25.29 1.23
CA LYS A 34 4.26 26.09 1.90
C LYS A 34 5.25 26.70 0.91
N PHE A 35 5.60 25.96 -0.13
CA PHE A 35 6.66 26.37 -1.04
C PHE A 35 6.14 26.79 -2.41
N GLY A 36 4.88 26.50 -2.76
CA GLY A 36 4.37 26.70 -4.11
C GLY A 36 5.11 25.85 -5.16
N VAL A 37 6.02 24.98 -4.72
CA VAL A 37 6.86 24.13 -5.56
C VAL A 37 6.15 22.80 -5.72
N SER A 38 5.74 22.49 -6.96
CA SER A 38 5.18 21.19 -7.36
C SER A 38 6.26 20.13 -7.65
N GLY A 39 7.54 20.39 -7.34
CA GLY A 39 8.66 19.62 -7.88
C GLY A 39 9.95 19.65 -7.05
N ALA A 40 9.88 19.74 -5.72
CA ALA A 40 11.06 19.56 -4.88
C ALA A 40 11.23 18.07 -4.52
N SER A 41 12.13 17.42 -5.26
CA SER A 41 12.85 16.17 -4.97
C SER A 41 12.08 15.02 -4.29
N ILE A 42 11.27 14.32 -5.09
CA ILE A 42 10.69 13.00 -4.74
C ILE A 42 11.60 11.85 -5.21
N SER A 43 12.89 12.06 -5.46
CA SER A 43 13.80 10.96 -5.87
C SER A 43 13.99 9.90 -4.77
N ALA A 44 14.22 10.33 -3.51
CA ALA A 44 14.19 9.42 -2.36
C ALA A 44 12.79 8.84 -2.10
N GLY A 45 11.74 9.57 -2.52
CA GLY A 45 10.34 9.14 -2.41
C GLY A 45 9.96 8.05 -3.41
N TYR A 46 10.44 8.12 -4.66
CA TYR A 46 10.10 7.21 -5.76
C TYR A 46 10.56 5.78 -5.47
N ILE A 47 11.84 5.60 -5.10
CA ILE A 47 12.39 4.27 -4.76
C ILE A 47 11.58 3.64 -3.63
N MET A 48 11.24 4.43 -2.61
CA MET A 48 10.46 3.96 -1.48
C MET A 48 9.03 3.58 -1.89
N ILE A 49 8.39 4.32 -2.81
CA ILE A 49 7.07 3.96 -3.37
C ILE A 49 7.15 2.64 -4.15
N VAL A 50 8.21 2.41 -4.95
CA VAL A 50 8.41 1.15 -5.68
C VAL A 50 8.56 -0.03 -4.72
N ILE A 51 9.32 0.13 -3.63
CA ILE A 51 9.47 -0.90 -2.58
C ILE A 51 8.11 -1.19 -1.93
N PHE A 52 7.35 -0.17 -1.57
CA PHE A 52 6.01 -0.34 -0.98
C PHE A 52 5.04 -1.02 -1.95
N PHE A 53 5.08 -0.66 -3.24
CA PHE A 53 4.26 -1.29 -4.27
C PHE A 53 4.59 -2.78 -4.41
N GLY A 54 5.87 -3.14 -4.43
CA GLY A 54 6.31 -4.54 -4.45
C GLY A 54 5.87 -5.32 -3.21
N ALA A 55 6.01 -4.72 -2.01
CA ALA A 55 5.53 -5.31 -0.76
C ALA A 55 4.02 -5.55 -0.80
N THR A 56 3.22 -4.59 -1.28
CA THR A 56 1.77 -4.73 -1.45
C THR A 56 1.41 -5.91 -2.33
N ALA A 57 2.12 -6.14 -3.44
CA ALA A 57 1.88 -7.28 -4.32
C ALA A 57 2.11 -8.63 -3.60
N ILE A 58 3.22 -8.74 -2.84
CA ILE A 58 3.55 -9.94 -2.06
C ILE A 58 2.47 -10.22 -1.01
N PHE A 59 2.08 -9.21 -0.22
CA PHE A 59 1.04 -9.38 0.80
C PHE A 59 -0.33 -9.69 0.20
N THR A 60 -0.64 -9.14 -0.98
CA THR A 60 -1.90 -9.44 -1.68
C THR A 60 -1.95 -10.91 -2.08
N HIS A 61 -0.84 -11.45 -2.61
CA HIS A 61 -0.74 -12.87 -2.94
C HIS A 61 -0.89 -13.76 -1.70
N LEU A 62 -0.21 -13.40 -0.59
CA LEU A 62 -0.33 -14.14 0.68
C LEU A 62 -1.75 -14.12 1.24
N ALA A 63 -2.45 -12.98 1.14
CA ALA A 63 -3.84 -12.86 1.56
C ALA A 63 -4.78 -13.71 0.68
N TYR A 64 -4.55 -13.75 -0.62
CA TYR A 64 -5.28 -14.62 -1.55
C TYR A 64 -5.10 -16.11 -1.21
N ASP A 65 -3.87 -16.54 -0.97
CA ASP A 65 -3.59 -17.92 -0.54
C ASP A 65 -4.25 -18.24 0.80
N ALA A 66 -4.24 -17.30 1.76
CA ALA A 66 -4.93 -17.46 3.03
C ALA A 66 -6.44 -17.64 2.84
N VAL A 67 -7.11 -16.86 1.96
CA VAL A 67 -8.53 -17.04 1.63
C VAL A 67 -8.80 -18.44 1.08
N ARG A 68 -7.97 -18.92 0.15
CA ARG A 68 -8.13 -20.27 -0.45
C ARG A 68 -7.97 -21.37 0.59
N ARG A 69 -6.95 -21.28 1.45
CA ARG A 69 -6.64 -22.28 2.48
C ARG A 69 -7.64 -22.27 3.64
N LEU A 70 -8.26 -21.12 3.93
CA LEU A 70 -9.27 -20.96 4.98
C LEU A 70 -10.70 -21.24 4.49
N LYS A 71 -10.92 -21.59 3.21
CA LYS A 71 -12.26 -21.81 2.63
C LYS A 71 -13.11 -22.82 3.42
N GLY A 72 -12.49 -23.79 4.09
CA GLY A 72 -13.14 -24.80 4.94
C GLY A 72 -12.98 -24.61 6.44
N GLN A 73 -12.34 -23.54 6.93
CA GLN A 73 -12.07 -23.33 8.36
C GLN A 73 -12.33 -21.88 8.78
N SER A 74 -13.43 -21.67 9.52
CA SER A 74 -13.82 -20.39 10.17
C SER A 74 -14.10 -19.22 9.21
N SER A 75 -15.32 -18.66 9.28
CA SER A 75 -15.71 -17.53 8.42
C SER A 75 -14.93 -16.25 8.71
N LEU A 76 -14.60 -15.97 9.97
CA LEU A 76 -13.95 -14.73 10.40
C LEU A 76 -12.60 -14.50 9.71
N TYR A 77 -11.67 -15.45 9.82
CA TYR A 77 -10.32 -15.30 9.25
C TYR A 77 -10.32 -15.25 7.73
N ARG A 78 -11.30 -15.92 7.09
CA ARG A 78 -11.51 -15.83 5.66
C ARG A 78 -11.97 -14.43 5.25
N THR A 79 -12.91 -13.84 6.00
CA THR A 79 -13.36 -12.47 5.80
C THR A 79 -12.19 -11.50 6.01
N LEU A 80 -11.39 -11.65 7.08
CA LEU A 80 -10.22 -10.80 7.31
C LEU A 80 -9.25 -10.86 6.14
N ALA A 81 -8.87 -12.07 5.69
CA ALA A 81 -7.97 -12.22 4.55
C ALA A 81 -8.55 -11.59 3.26
N PHE A 82 -9.86 -11.74 3.02
CA PHE A 82 -10.52 -11.13 1.87
C PHE A 82 -10.54 -9.59 1.96
N THR A 83 -10.85 -9.04 3.13
CA THR A 83 -10.78 -7.60 3.39
C THR A 83 -9.37 -7.06 3.17
N SER A 84 -8.34 -7.79 3.62
CA SER A 84 -6.94 -7.42 3.37
C SER A 84 -6.63 -7.33 1.89
N ILE A 85 -7.11 -8.26 1.05
CA ILE A 85 -6.92 -8.20 -0.41
C ILE A 85 -7.51 -6.90 -0.96
N VAL A 86 -8.75 -6.56 -0.60
CA VAL A 86 -9.41 -5.34 -1.09
C VAL A 86 -8.63 -4.08 -0.67
N LEU A 87 -8.17 -4.02 0.57
CA LEU A 87 -7.40 -2.88 1.09
C LEU A 87 -6.01 -2.77 0.44
N LEU A 88 -5.33 -3.89 0.22
CA LEU A 88 -4.01 -3.92 -0.42
C LEU A 88 -4.10 -3.55 -1.90
N VAL A 89 -5.08 -4.09 -2.64
CA VAL A 89 -5.30 -3.77 -4.05
C VAL A 89 -5.68 -2.29 -4.24
N SER A 90 -6.59 -1.77 -3.41
CA SER A 90 -6.96 -0.35 -3.47
C SER A 90 -5.78 0.56 -3.15
N GLY A 91 -4.97 0.22 -2.15
CA GLY A 91 -3.75 0.97 -1.87
C GLY A 91 -2.67 0.79 -2.96
N ALA A 92 -2.61 -0.34 -3.67
CA ALA A 92 -1.71 -0.52 -4.81
C ALA A 92 -2.06 0.46 -5.95
N LEU A 93 -3.35 0.67 -6.20
CA LEU A 93 -3.83 1.67 -7.15
C LEU A 93 -3.43 3.09 -6.71
N MET A 94 -3.46 3.39 -5.40
CA MET A 94 -2.99 4.67 -4.88
C MET A 94 -1.48 4.85 -5.05
N TRP A 95 -0.68 3.81 -4.78
CA TRP A 95 0.76 3.84 -5.05
C TRP A 95 1.05 4.06 -6.53
N LEU A 96 0.32 3.38 -7.41
CA LEU A 96 0.44 3.57 -8.86
C LEU A 96 0.06 5.00 -9.25
N GLY A 97 -1.02 5.55 -8.69
CA GLY A 97 -1.41 6.95 -8.90
C GLY A 97 -0.33 7.94 -8.43
N LEU A 98 0.33 7.66 -7.30
CA LEU A 98 1.47 8.45 -6.82
C LEU A 98 2.67 8.35 -7.77
N LEU A 99 3.03 7.14 -8.22
CA LEU A 99 4.12 6.89 -9.18
C LEU A 99 3.91 7.61 -10.51
N LEU A 100 2.67 7.58 -11.02
CA LEU A 100 2.29 8.21 -12.28
C LEU A 100 2.03 9.72 -12.13
N SER A 101 1.97 10.25 -10.90
CA SER A 101 1.72 11.67 -10.72
C SER A 101 2.94 12.48 -11.20
N PRO A 102 2.70 13.62 -11.89
CA PRO A 102 3.78 14.47 -12.39
C PRO A 102 4.66 15.05 -11.28
N LEU A 103 4.24 14.94 -10.01
CA LEU A 103 5.00 15.37 -8.84
C LEU A 103 6.25 14.52 -8.61
N VAL A 104 6.24 13.25 -9.03
CA VAL A 104 7.37 12.32 -8.86
C VAL A 104 8.35 12.37 -10.04
N TYR A 105 7.93 12.93 -11.18
CA TYR A 105 8.67 12.95 -12.44
C TYR A 105 9.63 14.14 -12.63
N VAL A 106 9.67 15.10 -11.69
CA VAL A 106 10.51 16.31 -11.85
C VAL A 106 11.90 16.07 -11.27
N GLU A 107 12.70 15.23 -11.93
CA GLU A 107 14.17 15.25 -11.76
C GLU A 107 14.84 14.62 -12.99
N TYR A 108 14.78 15.33 -14.13
CA TYR A 108 15.79 15.25 -15.17
C TYR A 108 16.23 16.69 -15.50
N ARG A 109 17.17 17.20 -14.71
CA ARG A 109 18.06 18.28 -15.12
C ARG A 109 19.47 17.95 -14.67
#